data_AF-S8DUM9-F1
#
_entry.id   AF-S8DUM9-F1
#
_cell.length_a   1.000
_cell.length_b   1.000
_cell.length_c   1.000
_cell.angle_alpha   90.00
_cell.angle_beta   90.00
_cell.angle_gamma   90.00
#
_symmetry.space_group_name_H-M   'P 1'
#
loop_
_entity.id
_entity.type
_entity.pdbx_description
1 polymer ?
#
loop_
_entity_poly.entity_id
_entity_poly.type
_entity_poly.pdbx_seq_one_letter_code
_entity_poly.pdbx_strand_id
1 'polypeptide(L)'
;MSEKLAPEKRHSFMNNGQKVFEWDQTLDEVNMYITLPQNVPKKLFYCSIRSKHVEVGIKGNPPYLNHDLTCPVKTDSSFWTLEDDVMHITLQKRDKGQTWSSPISGQGQLDPYTTDLEQKRLMLQRFQEENPGFDFSQAQFSGSCPDPRTFMGGIHS
;
A
#
# COMPACT_ATOMS: atom_id res chain seq x y z
N MET A 1 -7.18 18.38 3.13
CA MET A 1 -6.85 18.94 1.79
C MET A 1 -6.09 17.93 0.93
N SER A 2 -5.16 17.14 1.46
CA SER A 2 -4.49 16.02 0.78
C SER A 2 -5.40 14.83 0.44
N GLU A 3 -6.54 14.68 1.13
CA GLU A 3 -7.54 13.64 0.85
C GLU A 3 -8.08 13.66 -0.59
N LYS A 4 -8.02 14.80 -1.28
CA LYS A 4 -8.42 14.89 -2.70
C LYS A 4 -7.52 14.09 -3.65
N LEU A 5 -6.31 13.72 -3.20
CA LEU A 5 -5.35 12.91 -3.95
C LEU A 5 -5.19 11.50 -3.37
N ALA A 6 -6.10 11.11 -2.48
CA ALA A 6 -6.20 9.73 -2.03
C ALA A 6 -6.39 8.78 -3.23
N PRO A 7 -5.90 7.53 -3.14
CA PRO A 7 -6.07 6.57 -4.22
C PRO A 7 -7.58 6.36 -4.50
N GLU A 8 -8.01 6.72 -5.71
CA GLU A 8 -9.42 6.56 -6.13
C GLU A 8 -9.80 5.10 -6.36
N LYS A 9 -8.82 4.24 -6.63
CA LYS A 9 -8.99 2.83 -6.95
C LYS A 9 -7.92 1.99 -6.26
N ARG A 10 -8.33 0.80 -5.84
CA ARG A 10 -7.42 -0.23 -5.34
C ARG A 10 -6.94 -1.10 -6.50
N HIS A 11 -5.71 -1.56 -6.40
CA HIS A 11 -5.14 -2.58 -7.26
C HIS A 11 -5.49 -3.97 -6.72
N SER A 12 -5.74 -4.93 -7.61
CA SER A 12 -6.12 -6.29 -7.21
C SER A 12 -5.03 -7.27 -7.61
N PHE A 13 -4.58 -8.09 -6.67
CA PHE A 13 -3.76 -9.25 -6.98
C PHE A 13 -4.64 -10.50 -7.13
N MET A 14 -4.57 -11.11 -8.30
CA MET A 14 -5.28 -12.34 -8.63
C MET A 14 -4.30 -13.50 -8.76
N ASN A 15 -4.63 -14.65 -8.18
CA ASN A 15 -3.89 -15.90 -8.35
C ASN A 15 -4.87 -17.00 -8.78
N ASN A 16 -4.61 -17.67 -9.90
CA ASN A 16 -5.47 -18.71 -10.46
C ASN A 16 -6.97 -18.31 -10.57
N GLY A 17 -7.24 -17.05 -10.95
CA GLY A 17 -8.60 -16.53 -11.09
C GLY A 17 -9.30 -16.15 -9.78
N GLN A 18 -8.62 -16.30 -8.63
CA GLN A 18 -9.12 -15.87 -7.32
C GLN A 18 -8.42 -14.59 -6.86
N LYS A 19 -9.19 -13.66 -6.29
CA LYS A 19 -8.65 -12.43 -5.68
C LYS A 19 -7.97 -12.79 -4.36
N VAL A 20 -6.67 -12.55 -4.28
CA VAL A 20 -5.88 -12.82 -3.06
C VAL A 20 -5.98 -11.63 -2.11
N PHE A 21 -5.74 -10.43 -2.63
CA PHE A 21 -5.90 -9.18 -1.89
C PHE A 21 -6.11 -8.00 -2.84
N GLU A 22 -6.67 -6.93 -2.30
CA GLU A 22 -6.63 -5.60 -2.91
C GLU A 22 -5.65 -4.73 -2.14
N TRP A 23 -5.11 -3.71 -2.78
CA TRP A 23 -4.19 -2.80 -2.11
C TRP A 23 -4.17 -1.42 -2.75
N ASP A 24 -3.77 -0.44 -1.96
CA ASP A 24 -3.48 0.91 -2.42
C ASP A 24 -2.28 1.45 -1.62
N GLN A 25 -1.81 2.64 -1.98
CA GLN A 25 -0.75 3.29 -1.23
C GLN A 25 -0.93 4.80 -1.19
N THR A 26 -0.24 5.43 -0.26
CA THR A 26 0.00 6.87 -0.19
C THR A 26 1.50 7.11 -0.12
N LEU A 27 1.93 8.36 0.09
CA LEU A 27 3.34 8.63 0.40
C LEU A 27 3.80 7.90 1.67
N ASP A 28 2.91 7.78 2.65
CA ASP A 28 3.23 7.30 3.98
C ASP A 28 2.98 5.80 4.14
N GLU A 29 1.95 5.26 3.47
CA GLU A 29 1.41 3.94 3.80
C GLU A 29 1.20 3.07 2.57
N VAL A 30 1.18 1.76 2.78
CA VAL A 30 0.58 0.77 1.89
C VAL A 30 -0.56 0.09 2.64
N ASN A 31 -1.74 0.05 2.04
CA ASN A 31 -2.90 -0.62 2.62
C ASN A 31 -3.18 -1.91 1.86
N MET A 32 -3.33 -3.02 2.57
CA MET A 32 -3.76 -4.30 2.00
C MET A 32 -5.13 -4.68 2.55
N TYR A 33 -5.99 -5.23 1.70
CA TYR A 33 -7.34 -5.64 2.01
C TYR A 33 -7.52 -7.10 1.60
N ILE A 34 -7.71 -7.98 2.59
CA ILE A 34 -7.82 -9.42 2.38
C ILE A 34 -9.23 -9.86 2.79
N THR A 35 -10.00 -10.37 1.83
CA THR A 35 -11.30 -10.98 2.15
C THR A 35 -11.09 -12.26 2.92
N LEU A 36 -11.71 -12.36 4.09
CA LEU A 36 -11.57 -13.50 4.97
C LEU A 36 -12.51 -14.64 4.57
N PRO A 37 -12.10 -15.91 4.81
CA PRO A 37 -13.00 -17.04 4.73
C PRO A 37 -14.23 -16.87 5.62
N GLN A 38 -15.42 -17.14 5.05
CA GLN A 38 -16.66 -17.13 5.81
C GLN A 38 -16.70 -18.27 6.84
N ASN A 39 -17.53 -18.12 7.87
CA ASN A 39 -17.75 -19.11 8.94
C ASN A 39 -16.54 -19.39 9.84
N VAL A 40 -15.51 -18.54 9.83
CA VAL A 40 -14.39 -18.61 10.77
C VAL A 40 -14.58 -17.55 11.87
N PRO A 41 -14.54 -17.91 13.16
CA PRO A 41 -14.60 -16.92 14.23
C PRO A 41 -13.48 -15.87 14.12
N LYS A 42 -13.84 -14.58 14.07
CA LYS A 42 -12.91 -13.45 13.82
C LYS A 42 -11.66 -13.47 14.73
N LYS A 43 -11.83 -13.86 16.00
CA LYS A 43 -10.76 -13.97 17.01
C LYS A 43 -9.64 -14.99 16.69
N LEU A 44 -9.89 -15.89 15.73
CA LEU A 44 -8.90 -16.88 15.30
C LEU A 44 -7.98 -16.33 14.22
N PHE A 45 -8.37 -15.28 13.50
CA PHE A 45 -7.47 -14.64 12.56
C PHE A 45 -6.37 -13.90 13.30
N TYR A 46 -5.19 -13.89 12.69
CA TYR A 46 -4.06 -13.09 13.13
C TYR A 46 -3.33 -12.52 11.91
N CYS A 47 -2.71 -11.37 12.12
CA CYS A 47 -1.68 -10.83 11.24
C CYS A 47 -0.45 -10.49 12.07
N SER A 48 0.72 -10.89 11.55
CA SER A 48 2.03 -10.55 12.10
C SER A 48 2.77 -9.70 11.08
N ILE A 49 3.13 -8.48 11.50
CA ILE A 49 3.87 -7.52 10.68
C ILE A 49 5.27 -7.42 11.24
N ARG A 50 6.27 -7.76 10.42
CA ARG A 50 7.69 -7.54 10.71
C ARG A 50 8.25 -6.53 9.72
N SER A 51 9.45 -6.03 10.03
CA SER A 51 10.11 -4.98 9.26
C SER A 51 10.06 -5.16 7.75
N LYS A 52 10.13 -6.38 7.20
CA LYS A 52 10.11 -6.63 5.75
C LYS A 52 9.29 -7.88 5.43
N HIS A 53 8.30 -8.20 6.25
CA HIS A 53 7.57 -9.45 6.12
C HIS A 53 6.18 -9.33 6.72
N VAL A 54 5.20 -9.95 6.07
CA VAL A 54 3.82 -10.01 6.55
C VAL A 54 3.32 -11.45 6.52
N GLU A 55 2.65 -11.82 7.60
CA GLU A 55 2.05 -13.14 7.77
C GLU A 55 0.60 -12.98 8.19
N VAL A 56 -0.30 -13.75 7.56
CA VAL A 56 -1.73 -13.77 7.84
C VAL A 56 -2.20 -15.22 7.88
N GLY A 57 -2.97 -15.55 8.91
CA GLY A 57 -3.45 -16.92 9.10
C GLY A 57 -4.60 -17.05 10.07
N ILE A 58 -5.01 -18.30 10.26
CA ILE A 58 -6.01 -18.73 11.25
C ILE A 58 -5.26 -19.55 12.31
N LYS A 59 -5.37 -19.17 13.58
CA LYS A 59 -4.73 -19.87 14.71
C LYS A 59 -4.99 -21.38 14.64
N GLY A 60 -3.93 -22.17 14.78
CA GLY A 60 -3.98 -23.63 14.67
C GLY A 60 -3.77 -24.17 13.25
N ASN A 61 -3.66 -23.32 12.23
CA ASN A 61 -3.37 -23.70 10.84
C ASN A 61 -2.09 -23.01 10.34
N PRO A 62 -1.46 -23.54 9.29
CA PRO A 62 -0.43 -22.80 8.55
C PRO A 62 -0.97 -21.45 8.04
N PRO A 63 -0.15 -20.38 8.04
CA PRO A 63 -0.55 -19.10 7.47
C PRO A 63 -0.85 -19.25 5.97
N TYR A 64 -1.92 -18.62 5.51
CA TYR A 64 -2.31 -18.64 4.10
C TYR A 64 -1.65 -17.51 3.29
N LEU A 65 -1.09 -16.51 3.96
CA LEU A 65 -0.21 -15.51 3.39
C LEU A 65 1.02 -15.40 4.28
N ASN A 66 2.21 -15.62 3.73
CA ASN A 66 3.48 -15.62 4.47
C ASN A 66 4.60 -15.22 3.51
N HIS A 67 4.82 -13.92 3.37
CA HIS A 67 5.68 -13.38 2.33
C HIS A 67 6.46 -12.16 2.78
N ASP A 68 7.59 -11.94 2.11
CA ASP A 68 8.38 -10.72 2.27
C ASP A 68 7.69 -9.54 1.60
N LEU A 69 7.76 -8.39 2.28
CA LEU A 69 7.30 -7.11 1.75
C LEU A 69 8.32 -6.54 0.76
N THR A 70 7.82 -5.77 -0.21
CA THR A 70 8.67 -5.13 -1.23
C THR A 70 9.71 -4.19 -0.61
N CYS A 71 9.32 -3.37 0.36
CA CYS A 71 10.25 -2.54 1.13
C CYS A 71 9.99 -2.64 2.64
N PRO A 72 10.94 -2.16 3.48
CA PRO A 72 10.75 -2.18 4.91
C PRO A 72 9.65 -1.22 5.41
N VAL A 73 9.03 -1.59 6.54
CA VAL A 73 7.99 -0.83 7.23
C VAL A 73 8.41 -0.45 8.65
N LYS A 74 7.72 0.54 9.23
CA LYS A 74 7.81 0.91 10.65
C LYS A 74 6.79 0.06 11.43
N THR A 75 7.25 -0.98 12.12
CA THR A 75 6.37 -1.99 12.74
C THR A 75 5.54 -1.44 13.89
N ASP A 76 6.04 -0.44 14.59
CA ASP A 76 5.38 0.30 15.68
C ASP A 76 4.23 1.19 15.19
N SER A 77 4.29 1.62 13.92
CA SER A 77 3.25 2.43 13.26
C SER A 77 2.40 1.63 12.27
N SER A 78 2.68 0.34 12.10
CA SER A 78 1.89 -0.55 11.23
C SER A 78 0.93 -1.36 12.07
N PHE A 79 -0.29 -1.53 11.59
CA PHE A 79 -1.34 -2.24 12.32
C PHE A 79 -2.30 -2.92 11.37
N TRP A 80 -3.25 -3.68 11.91
CA TRP A 80 -4.31 -4.29 11.14
C TRP A 80 -5.63 -4.24 11.90
N THR A 81 -6.73 -4.14 11.17
CA THR A 81 -8.09 -4.17 11.69
C THR A 81 -8.90 -5.26 10.96
N LEU A 82 -10.04 -5.63 11.55
CA LEU A 82 -11.01 -6.52 10.93
C LEU A 82 -12.35 -5.80 10.84
N GLU A 83 -12.79 -5.52 9.62
CA GLU A 83 -14.03 -4.81 9.32
C GLU A 83 -14.78 -5.58 8.24
N ASP A 84 -16.05 -5.91 8.47
CA ASP A 84 -16.94 -6.53 7.48
C ASP A 84 -16.34 -7.69 6.66
N ASP A 85 -15.68 -8.61 7.38
CA ASP A 85 -15.01 -9.80 6.83
C ASP A 85 -13.82 -9.50 5.90
N VAL A 86 -13.27 -8.29 6.02
CA VAL A 86 -12.03 -7.86 5.40
C VAL A 86 -11.00 -7.60 6.50
N MET A 87 -9.82 -8.20 6.34
CA MET A 87 -8.65 -7.79 7.09
C MET A 87 -7.98 -6.63 6.35
N HIS A 88 -7.97 -5.47 6.99
CA HIS A 88 -7.26 -4.29 6.50
C HIS A 88 -5.94 -4.18 7.23
N ILE A 89 -4.84 -4.28 6.49
CA ILE A 89 -3.46 -4.17 6.99
C ILE A 89 -2.91 -2.82 6.54
N THR A 90 -2.59 -1.95 7.48
CA THR A 90 -1.94 -0.66 7.24
C THR A 90 -0.45 -0.79 7.52
N LEU A 91 0.35 -0.66 6.47
CA LEU A 91 1.81 -0.76 6.51
C LEU A 91 2.43 0.63 6.38
N GLN A 92 2.95 1.16 7.48
CA GLN A 92 3.68 2.43 7.46
C GLN A 92 5.03 2.24 6.76
N LYS A 93 5.24 2.88 5.61
CA LYS A 93 6.49 2.84 4.88
C LYS A 93 7.63 3.35 5.76
N ARG A 94 8.75 2.63 5.78
CA ARG A 94 9.99 3.16 6.40
C ARG A 94 10.51 4.35 5.62
N ASP A 95 10.50 4.22 4.30
CA ASP A 95 10.93 5.23 3.35
C ASP A 95 9.70 5.95 2.77
N LYS A 96 9.35 7.11 3.34
CA LYS A 96 8.24 7.95 2.86
C LYS A 96 8.46 8.30 1.38
N GLY A 97 7.38 8.23 0.59
CA GLY A 97 7.36 8.52 -0.84
C GLY A 97 7.95 7.44 -1.73
N GLN A 98 8.46 6.33 -1.17
CA GLN A 98 8.83 5.18 -1.99
C GLN A 98 7.58 4.61 -2.67
N THR A 99 7.54 4.64 -4.00
CA THR A 99 6.49 3.97 -4.78
C THR A 99 6.70 2.47 -4.75
N TRP A 100 5.66 1.71 -4.39
CA TRP A 100 5.67 0.25 -4.44
C TRP A 100 4.90 -0.21 -5.68
N SER A 101 5.46 -1.14 -6.47
CA SER A 101 4.72 -1.78 -7.56
C SER A 101 3.87 -2.97 -7.10
N SER A 102 4.06 -3.41 -5.86
CA SER A 102 3.25 -4.40 -5.14
C SER A 102 3.58 -4.37 -3.65
N PRO A 103 2.66 -4.73 -2.74
CA PRO A 103 2.94 -4.97 -1.32
C PRO A 103 3.89 -6.15 -1.10
N ILE A 104 3.76 -7.18 -1.94
CA ILE A 104 4.47 -8.45 -1.77
C ILE A 104 5.61 -8.56 -2.78
N SER A 105 6.80 -8.89 -2.29
CA SER A 105 7.98 -9.03 -3.13
C SER A 105 7.80 -10.14 -4.16
N GLY A 106 7.92 -9.78 -5.44
CA GLY A 106 7.88 -10.72 -6.56
C GLY A 106 6.48 -11.24 -6.93
N GLN A 107 5.40 -10.70 -6.36
CA GLN A 107 4.03 -11.11 -6.67
C GLN A 107 3.15 -9.90 -6.97
N GLY A 108 2.20 -10.05 -7.89
CA GLY A 108 1.18 -9.01 -8.13
C GLY A 108 1.75 -7.65 -8.56
N GLN A 109 2.92 -7.64 -9.21
CA GLN A 109 3.53 -6.42 -9.70
C GLN A 109 2.62 -5.74 -10.71
N LEU A 110 2.40 -4.45 -10.50
CA LEU A 110 1.75 -3.59 -11.49
C LEU A 110 2.57 -3.58 -12.77
N ASP A 111 1.88 -3.45 -13.89
CA ASP A 111 2.53 -3.20 -15.17
C ASP A 111 3.24 -1.83 -15.14
N PRO A 112 4.23 -1.60 -16.02
CA PRO A 112 5.00 -0.36 -16.04
C PRO A 112 4.15 0.90 -16.20
N TYR A 113 3.04 0.83 -16.96
CA TYR A 113 2.17 1.98 -17.19
C TYR A 113 1.38 2.33 -15.93
N THR A 114 0.77 1.33 -15.27
CA THR A 114 0.06 1.56 -14.00
C THR A 114 1.01 2.03 -12.90
N THR A 115 2.25 1.51 -12.86
CA THR A 115 3.28 1.97 -11.93
C THR A 115 3.65 3.43 -12.15
N ASP A 116 3.81 3.87 -13.41
CA ASP A 116 4.08 5.27 -13.74
C ASP A 116 2.92 6.21 -13.35
N LEU A 117 1.68 5.79 -13.57
CA LEU A 117 0.50 6.55 -13.13
C LEU A 117 0.48 6.72 -11.60
N GLU A 118 0.79 5.65 -10.87
CA GLU A 118 0.81 5.68 -9.41
C GLU A 118 1.94 6.57 -8.87
N GLN A 119 3.11 6.52 -9.52
CA GLN A 119 4.22 7.42 -9.20
C GLN A 119 3.84 8.90 -9.44
N LYS A 120 3.16 9.21 -10.54
CA LYS A 120 2.64 10.56 -10.83
C LYS A 120 1.66 11.02 -9.77
N ARG A 121 0.73 10.15 -9.35
CA ARG A 121 -0.23 10.46 -8.28
C ARG A 121 0.48 10.76 -6.96
N LEU A 122 1.46 9.94 -6.56
CA LEU A 122 2.26 10.15 -5.35
C LEU A 122 3.04 11.46 -5.41
N MET A 123 3.61 11.81 -6.57
CA MET A 123 4.26 13.10 -6.77
C MET A 123 3.29 14.29 -6.61
N LEU A 124 2.06 14.20 -7.15
CA LEU A 124 1.05 15.23 -6.92
C LEU A 124 0.67 15.33 -5.44
N GLN A 125 0.49 14.19 -4.77
CA GLN A 125 0.22 14.15 -3.33
C GLN A 125 1.33 14.88 -2.56
N ARG A 126 2.60 14.67 -2.95
CA ARG A 126 3.76 15.31 -2.31
C ARG A 126 3.71 16.82 -2.50
N PHE A 127 3.49 17.29 -3.72
CA PHE A 127 3.39 18.73 -3.97
C PHE A 127 2.23 19.38 -3.21
N GLN A 128 1.10 18.67 -3.07
CA GLN A 128 -0.03 19.12 -2.28
C GLN A 128 0.27 19.21 -0.78
N GLU A 129 1.04 18.27 -0.21
CA GLU A 129 1.51 18.30 1.18
C GLU A 129 2.50 19.44 1.42
N GLU A 130 3.43 19.68 0.49
CA GLU A 130 4.44 20.73 0.58
C GLU A 130 3.86 22.15 0.34
N ASN A 131 2.74 22.26 -0.39
CA ASN A 131 2.14 23.54 -0.79
C ASN A 131 0.63 23.57 -0.46
N PRO A 132 0.24 23.68 0.82
CA PRO A 132 -1.15 23.56 1.25
C PRO A 132 -2.08 24.67 0.73
N GLY A 133 -1.54 25.77 0.21
CA GLY A 133 -2.30 26.89 -0.36
C GLY A 133 -2.67 26.75 -1.84
N PHE A 134 -2.22 25.69 -2.51
CA PHE A 134 -2.49 25.43 -3.93
C PHE A 134 -3.26 24.11 -4.08
N ASP A 135 -4.12 23.99 -5.09
CA ASP A 135 -4.85 22.74 -5.39
C ASP A 135 -4.23 22.07 -6.63
N PHE A 136 -3.63 20.89 -6.43
CA PHE A 136 -3.01 20.10 -7.49
C PHE A 136 -3.85 18.92 -7.95
N SER A 137 -5.11 18.79 -7.50
CA SER A 137 -5.98 17.65 -7.86
C SER A 137 -6.30 17.55 -9.35
N GLN A 138 -6.18 18.63 -10.10
CA GLN A 138 -6.38 18.67 -11.56
C GLN A 138 -5.06 18.82 -12.35
N ALA A 139 -3.92 18.78 -11.66
CA ALA A 139 -2.62 18.93 -12.30
C ALA A 139 -2.21 17.64 -13.02
N GLN A 140 -1.43 17.78 -14.10
CA GLN A 140 -0.89 16.67 -14.86
C GLN A 140 0.62 16.83 -15.02
N PHE A 141 1.33 15.70 -15.00
CA PHE A 141 2.75 15.66 -15.35
C PHE A 141 2.93 15.54 -16.85
N SER A 142 3.63 16.50 -17.46
CA SER A 142 4.18 16.36 -18.80
C SER A 142 5.59 15.76 -18.73
N GLY A 143 5.80 14.61 -19.36
CA GLY A 143 7.11 13.94 -19.44
C GLY A 143 7.33 12.86 -18.38
N SER A 144 8.60 12.54 -18.13
CA SER A 144 9.01 11.51 -17.16
C SER A 144 8.78 12.00 -15.73
N CYS A 145 8.02 11.23 -14.96
CA CYS A 145 7.79 11.53 -13.55
C CYS A 145 9.02 11.11 -12.72
N PRO A 146 9.65 12.02 -11.95
CA PRO A 146 10.75 11.65 -11.07
C PRO A 146 10.25 10.83 -9.87
N ASP A 147 11.17 10.22 -9.14
CA ASP A 147 10.84 9.43 -7.94
C ASP A 147 10.41 10.37 -6.78
N PRO A 148 9.21 10.19 -6.19
CA PRO A 148 8.70 11.04 -5.12
C PRO A 148 9.58 11.10 -3.89
N ARG A 149 10.33 10.04 -3.58
CA ARG A 149 11.22 10.00 -2.42
C ARG A 149 12.45 10.87 -2.60
N THR A 150 13.01 10.93 -3.82
CA THR A 150 14.34 11.53 -4.05
C THR A 150 14.31 12.88 -4.76
N PHE A 151 13.17 13.27 -5.32
CA PHE A 151 13.01 14.54 -6.02
C PHE A 151 13.29 15.76 -5.12
N MET A 152 13.91 16.81 -5.69
CA MET A 152 14.24 18.09 -5.04
C MET A 152 14.94 17.99 -3.67
N GLY A 153 15.91 17.08 -3.54
CA GLY A 153 16.66 16.89 -2.28
C GLY A 153 16.02 15.89 -1.32
N GLY A 154 14.92 15.24 -1.75
CA GLY A 154 14.24 14.18 -1.04
C GLY A 154 13.08 14.65 -0.16
N ILE A 155 12.35 13.70 0.40
CA ILE A 155 11.29 13.98 1.39
C ILE A 155 11.93 14.13 2.77
N HIS A 156 11.69 15.27 3.42
CA HIS A 156 12.04 15.47 4.82
C HIS A 156 10.99 14.76 5.67
N SER A 157 11.41 13.73 6.39
CA SER A 157 10.58 12.91 7.29
C SER A 157 10.34 13.59 8.64
#